data_AF-A0A9E8NEM6-F1
#
_entry.id   AF-A0A9E8NEM6-F1
#
_cell.length_a   1.000
_cell.length_b   1.000
_cell.length_c   1.000
_cell.angle_alpha   90.00
_cell.angle_beta   90.00
_cell.angle_gamma   90.00
#
_symmetry.space_group_name_H-M   'P 1'
#
loop_
_entity.id
_entity.type
_entity.pdbx_description
1 polymer ?
#
loop_
_entity_poly.entity_id
_entity_poly.type
_entity_poly.pdbx_seq_one_letter_code
_entity_poly.pdbx_strand_id
1 'polypeptide(L)' 'MSEQHLTGLQKRASKYIDKAISYQVRPDEKVEGTFIGFDKINIDRAVIQMSNAADRTTLPLMTVLNYFEGVEDEESED' A
#
# COMPACT_ATOMS: atom_id res chain seq x y z
N MET A 1 3.49 1.84 27.65
CA MET A 1 3.56 1.56 26.19
C MET A 1 2.19 1.89 25.62
N SER A 2 2.02 2.96 24.84
CA SER A 2 0.71 3.23 24.23
C SER A 2 0.47 2.19 23.15
N GLU A 3 -0.55 1.34 23.32
CA GLU A 3 -1.06 0.54 22.20
C GLU A 3 -1.42 1.52 21.08
N GLN A 4 -0.64 1.49 20.00
CA GLN A 4 -0.93 2.30 18.82
C GLN A 4 -2.27 1.80 18.27
N HIS A 5 -3.32 2.57 18.57
CA HIS A 5 -4.65 2.28 18.06
C HIS A 5 -4.64 2.51 16.55
N LEU A 6 -4.67 1.42 15.79
CA LEU A 6 -4.79 1.49 14.34
C LEU A 6 -6.10 2.21 13.97
N THR A 7 -6.04 3.09 12.97
CA THR A 7 -7.24 3.71 12.39
C THR A 7 -8.14 2.65 11.75
N GLY A 8 -9.39 3.00 11.44
CA GLY A 8 -10.30 2.08 10.72
C GLY A 8 -9.70 1.58 9.41
N LEU A 9 -9.04 2.47 8.64
CA LEU A 9 -8.35 2.10 7.40
C LEU A 9 -7.16 1.17 7.66
N GLN A 10 -6.33 1.45 8.66
CA GLN A 10 -5.18 0.60 8.99
C GLN A 10 -5.62 -0.78 9.47
N LYS A 11 -6.70 -0.87 10.25
CA LYS A 11 -7.30 -2.15 10.64
C LYS A 11 -7.79 -2.96 9.43
N ARG A 12 -8.38 -2.31 8.43
CA ARG A 12 -8.76 -2.99 7.19
C ARG A 12 -7.55 -3.43 6.39
N ALA A 13 -6.53 -2.59 6.30
CA ALA A 13 -5.34 -2.87 5.50
C ALA A 13 -4.47 -3.96 6.13
N SER A 14 -4.44 -4.09 7.47
CA SER A 14 -3.53 -5.01 8.17
C SER A 14 -3.65 -6.48 7.73
N LYS A 15 -4.82 -6.93 7.24
CA LYS A 15 -5.03 -8.28 6.66
C LYS A 15 -4.22 -8.55 5.38
N TYR A 16 -3.64 -7.51 4.80
CA TYR A 16 -2.87 -7.55 3.56
C TYR A 16 -1.37 -7.35 3.77
N ILE A 17 -0.91 -7.16 5.02
CA ILE A 17 0.52 -7.16 5.33
C ILE A 17 1.11 -8.51 4.88
N ASP A 18 2.35 -8.47 4.38
CA ASP A 18 3.09 -9.57 3.76
C ASP A 18 2.55 -10.03 2.39
N LYS A 19 1.54 -9.34 1.83
CA LYS A 19 1.07 -9.61 0.48
C LYS A 19 1.81 -8.77 -0.56
N ALA A 20 2.04 -9.37 -1.73
CA ALA A 20 2.61 -8.69 -2.87
C ALA A 20 1.62 -7.68 -3.47
N ILE A 21 2.15 -6.52 -3.88
CA ILE A 21 1.44 -5.47 -4.60
C ILE A 21 2.23 -5.13 -5.85
N SER A 22 1.51 -4.97 -6.95
CA SER A 22 2.02 -4.56 -8.26
C SER A 22 1.10 -3.45 -8.77
N TYR A 23 1.39 -2.22 -8.39
CA TYR A 23 0.55 -1.06 -8.66
C TYR A 23 1.23 -0.12 -9.67
N GLN A 24 0.51 0.21 -10.75
CA GLN A 24 0.97 1.18 -11.73
C GLN A 24 0.60 2.59 -11.24
N VAL A 25 1.59 3.42 -10.92
CA VAL A 25 1.36 4.80 -10.45
C VAL A 25 1.20 5.75 -11.63
N ARG A 26 1.97 5.54 -12.70
CA ARG A 26 2.00 6.29 -13.96
C ARG A 26 2.43 5.35 -15.09
N PRO A 27 2.25 5.66 -16.38
CA PRO A 27 2.64 4.76 -17.48
C PRO A 27 4.07 4.19 -17.38
N ASP A 28 5.03 5.01 -16.96
CA ASP A 28 6.44 4.60 -16.83
C ASP A 28 6.86 4.26 -15.39
N GLU A 29 5.93 4.30 -14.42
CA GLU A 29 6.22 4.12 -12.99
C GLU A 29 5.34 3.03 -12.38
N LYS A 30 5.97 1.89 -12.09
CA LYS A 30 5.34 0.74 -11.44
C LYS A 30 5.97 0.48 -10.08
N VAL A 31 5.14 0.36 -9.06
CA VAL A 31 5.53 -0.12 -7.73
C VAL A 31 5.27 -1.61 -7.65
N GLU A 32 6.35 -2.38 -7.57
CA GLU A 32 6.29 -3.83 -7.38
C GLU A 32 7.05 -4.21 -6.11
N GLY A 33 6.33 -4.82 -5.16
CA GLY A 33 6.87 -5.07 -3.84
C GLY A 33 5.91 -5.80 -2.91
N THR A 34 6.25 -5.83 -1.62
CA THR A 34 5.44 -6.42 -0.55
C THR A 34 4.98 -5.33 0.39
N PHE A 35 3.69 -5.30 0.74
CA PHE A 35 3.18 -4.42 1.77
C PHE A 35 3.65 -4.91 3.15
N ILE A 36 4.53 -4.17 3.82
CA ILE A 36 5.19 -4.62 5.07
C ILE A 36 4.68 -3.92 6.34
N GLY A 37 3.72 -3.01 6.21
CA GLY A 37 3.13 -2.30 7.36
C GLY A 37 2.97 -0.80 7.12
N PHE A 38 2.64 -0.06 8.16
CA PHE A 38 2.26 1.35 8.05
C PHE A 38 3.46 2.28 8.24
N ASP A 39 3.39 3.44 7.60
CA ASP A 39 4.38 4.49 7.83
C ASP A 39 4.26 5.03 9.26
N LYS A 40 5.41 5.22 9.92
CA LYS A 40 5.45 5.62 11.34
C LYS A 40 5.15 7.11 11.56
N ILE A 41 5.27 7.92 10.51
CA ILE A 41 5.11 9.37 10.54
C ILE A 41 3.74 9.74 9.97
N ASN A 42 3.32 9.09 8.89
CA ASN A 42 2.05 9.34 8.21
C ASN A 42 1.12 8.11 8.29
N ILE A 43 0.10 8.21 9.13
CA ILE A 43 -0.85 7.12 9.40
C ILE A 43 -1.66 6.67 8.17
N ASP A 44 -1.76 7.53 7.15
CA ASP A 44 -2.51 7.26 5.92
C ASP A 44 -1.65 6.68 4.80
N ARG A 45 -0.44 6.19 5.12
CA ARG A 45 0.48 5.57 4.17
C ARG A 45 0.87 4.14 4.57
N ALA A 46 0.97 3.31 3.55
CA ALA A 46 1.47 1.94 3.61
C ALA A 46 2.92 1.90 3.10
N VAL A 47 3.79 1.19 3.80
CA VAL A 47 5.18 0.95 3.42
C VAL A 47 5.26 -0.30 2.56
N ILE A 48 5.85 -0.15 1.37
CA ILE A 48 6.07 -1.23 0.42
C ILE A 48 7.57 -1.51 0.35
N GLN A 49 7.97 -2.75 0.62
CA GLN A 49 9.32 -3.24 0.36
C GLN A 49 9.43 -3.59 -1.12
N MET A 50 10.28 -2.88 -1.87
CA MET A 50 10.42 -3.08 -3.31
C MET A 50 11.02 -4.47 -3.61
N SER A 51 10.56 -5.12 -4.69
CA SER A 51 11.08 -6.44 -5.11
C SER A 51 12.41 -6.37 -5.86
N ASN A 52 12.65 -5.27 -6.57
CA ASN A 52 13.84 -5.07 -7.42
C ASN A 52 15.01 -4.37 -6.70
N ALA A 53 14.77 -3.86 -5.49
CA ALA A 53 15.75 -3.10 -4.71
C ALA A 53 15.57 -3.40 -3.21
N ALA A 54 16.65 -3.29 -2.44
CA ALA A 54 16.57 -3.31 -0.97
C ALA A 54 15.94 -2.01 -0.39
N ASP A 55 15.15 -1.30 -1.20
CA ASP A 55 14.57 0.01 -0.89
C ASP A 55 13.09 -0.11 -0.49
N ARG A 56 12.57 0.93 0.14
CA ARG A 56 11.18 1.02 0.57
C ARG A 56 10.54 2.25 -0.03
N THR A 57 9.33 2.06 -0.56
CA THR A 57 8.47 3.19 -0.94
C THR A 57 7.23 3.23 -0.06
N THR A 58 6.42 4.27 -0.23
CA THR A 58 5.12 4.35 0.44
C THR A 58 4.01 4.65 -0.55
N LEU A 59 2.89 3.97 -0.40
CA LEU A 59 1.65 4.22 -1.14
C LEU A 59 0.58 4.78 -0.19
N PRO A 60 -0.39 5.57 -0.68
CA PRO A 60 -1.57 5.91 0.09
C PRO A 60 -2.30 4.64 0.55
N LEU A 61 -2.78 4.65 1.79
CA LEU A 61 -3.43 3.48 2.37
C LEU A 61 -4.72 3.11 1.64
N MET A 62 -5.43 4.11 1.11
CA MET A 62 -6.59 3.92 0.23
C MET A 62 -6.22 3.19 -1.06
N THR A 63 -5.13 3.56 -1.71
CA THR A 63 -4.63 2.87 -2.92
C THR A 63 -4.34 1.39 -2.65
N VAL A 64 -3.68 1.08 -1.53
CA VAL A 64 -3.38 -0.30 -1.15
C VAL A 64 -4.67 -1.09 -0.87
N LEU A 65 -5.65 -0.46 -0.21
CA LEU A 65 -6.95 -1.08 0.01
C LEU A 65 -7.70 -1.34 -1.29
N ASN A 66 -7.81 -0.34 -2.17
CA ASN A 66 -8.48 -0.47 -3.47
C ASN A 66 -7.87 -1.63 -4.28
N TYR A 67 -6.53 -1.66 -4.37
CA TYR A 67 -5.80 -2.74 -5.05
C TYR A 67 -6.17 -4.13 -4.50
N PHE A 68 -6.14 -4.32 -3.18
CA PHE A 68 -6.38 -5.64 -2.58
C PHE A 68 -7.87 -6.01 -2.46
N GLU A 69 -8.75 -5.03 -2.41
CA GLU A 69 -10.20 -5.23 -2.39
C GLU A 69 -10.78 -5.35 -3.80
N GLY A 70 -9.95 -5.23 -4.84
CA GLY A 70 -10.38 -5.31 -6.24
C GLY A 70 -11.34 -4.19 -6.59
N VAL A 71 -11.24 -3.05 -5.90
CA VAL A 71 -11.91 -1.84 -6.32
C VAL A 71 -11.09 -1.34 -7.50
N GLU A 72 -11.52 -1.71 -8.69
CA GLU A 72 -10.97 -1.17 -9.93
C GLU A 72 -11.04 0.35 -9.80
N ASP A 73 -9.87 1.00 -9.72
CA ASP A 73 -9.78 2.40 -10.12
C ASP A 73 -10.15 2.35 -11.62
N GLU A 74 -11.41 2.65 -11.96
CA GLU A 74 -11.90 2.87 -13.32
C GLU A 74 -11.15 4.07 -13.93
N GLU A 75 -9.85 3.92 -14.21
CA GLU A 75 -9.15 4.71 -15.21
C GLU A 75 -9.04 3.85 -16.46
N SER A 76 -10.22 3.64 -17.05
CA SER A 76 -10.40 3.08 -18.38
C SER A 76 -9.62 3.90 -19.40
N GLU A 77 -8.75 3.20 -20.10
CA GLU A 77 -8.18 3.43 -21.44
C GLU A 77 -8.69 4.65 -22.24
N ASP A 78 -7.75 5.46 -22.73
CA ASP A 78 -7.83 6.16 -24.03
C ASP A 78 -6.50 5.96 -24.80
#